data_AF-A0A4S8NR55-F1
#
_entry.id   AF-A0A4S8NR55-F1
#
_cell.length_a   1.000
_cell.length_b   1.000
_cell.length_c   1.000
_cell.angle_alpha   90.00
_cell.angle_beta   90.00
_cell.angle_gamma   90.00
#
_symmetry.space_group_name_H-M   'P 1'
#
loop_
_entity.id
_entity.type
_entity.pdbx_description
1 polymer ?
#
loop_
_entity_poly.entity_id
_entity_poly.type
_entity_poly.pdbx_seq_one_letter_code
_entity_poly.pdbx_strand_id
1 'polypeptide(L)'
;MDVVVLVLLLLQSALGVLALLRWRKALRPSARFPTSLVAAHIAVSDIATILWVVRLVTDEVGWGWAALGVLLVGNGIGDLVLAGRWRLDQATSGAWLKGWVSAAKGLTNPKRRVGAAHAAGAGITTVALLVACLIG
;
A
#
# COMPACT_ATOMS: atom_id res chain seq x y z
N MET A 1 -5.75 5.65 19.27
CA MET A 1 -5.95 5.27 17.86
C MET A 1 -4.78 5.75 17.02
N ASP A 2 -4.38 6.99 17.22
CA ASP A 2 -3.33 7.71 16.52
C ASP A 2 -1.95 7.05 16.44
N VAL A 3 -1.43 6.56 17.56
CA VAL A 3 -0.16 5.82 17.61
C VAL A 3 -0.25 4.49 16.87
N VAL A 4 -1.41 3.82 16.92
CA VAL A 4 -1.64 2.55 16.20
C VAL A 4 -1.58 2.79 14.70
N VAL A 5 -2.20 3.88 14.21
CA VAL A 5 -2.13 4.27 12.81
C VAL A 5 -0.69 4.54 12.38
N LEU A 6 0.09 5.27 13.19
CA LEU A 6 1.50 5.51 12.89
C LEU A 6 2.31 4.21 12.79
N VAL A 7 2.12 3.28 13.74
CA VAL A 7 2.77 1.97 13.71
C VAL A 7 2.39 1.19 12.44
N LEU A 8 1.11 1.22 12.05
CA LEU A 8 0.63 0.58 10.83
C LEU A 8 1.23 1.20 9.55
N LEU A 9 1.39 2.52 9.49
CA LEU A 9 2.05 3.22 8.37
C LEU A 9 3.53 2.80 8.26
N LEU A 10 4.25 2.74 9.40
CA LEU A 10 5.65 2.32 9.43
C LEU A 10 5.82 0.84 9.04
N LEU A 11 4.94 -0.04 9.54
CA LEU A 11 4.91 -1.45 9.14
C LEU A 11 4.63 -1.59 7.64
N GLN A 12 3.74 -0.78 7.09
CA GLN A 12 3.47 -0.78 5.65
C GLN A 12 4.67 -0.35 4.82
N SER A 13 5.38 0.69 5.24
CA SER A 13 6.62 1.12 4.60
C SER A 13 7.66 0.00 4.61
N ALA A 14 7.88 -0.65 5.75
CA ALA A 14 8.80 -1.78 5.87
C ALA A 14 8.42 -2.96 4.96
N LEU A 15 7.14 -3.35 4.95
CA LEU A 15 6.63 -4.41 4.07
C LEU A 15 6.76 -4.03 2.58
N GLY A 16 6.51 -2.77 2.23
CA GLY A 16 6.67 -2.23 0.88
C GLY A 16 8.12 -2.34 0.39
N VAL A 17 9.08 -1.90 1.22
CA VAL A 17 10.51 -2.03 0.93
C VAL A 17 10.92 -3.50 0.77
N LEU A 18 10.48 -4.38 1.66
CA LEU A 18 10.77 -5.81 1.56
C LEU A 18 10.18 -6.44 0.29
N ALA A 19 8.94 -6.08 -0.07
CA ALA A 19 8.30 -6.51 -1.30
C ALA A 19 9.09 -6.03 -2.53
N LEU A 20 9.57 -4.79 -2.49
CA LEU A 20 10.34 -4.17 -3.55
C LEU A 20 11.69 -4.85 -3.77
N LEU A 21 12.44 -5.09 -2.68
CA LEU A 21 13.73 -5.77 -2.73
C LEU A 21 13.58 -7.20 -3.27
N ARG A 22 12.53 -7.92 -2.85
CA ARG A 22 12.24 -9.27 -3.36
C ARG A 22 11.85 -9.25 -4.83
N TRP A 23 11.06 -8.27 -5.26
CA TRP A 23 10.71 -8.10 -6.66
C TRP A 23 11.95 -7.80 -7.51
N ARG A 24 12.78 -6.85 -7.06
CA ARG A 24 14.00 -6.47 -7.77
C ARG A 24 14.96 -7.65 -7.94
N LYS A 25 15.12 -8.49 -6.91
CA LYS A 25 15.93 -9.72 -6.98
C LYS A 25 15.34 -10.81 -7.88
N ALA A 26 14.01 -10.83 -8.05
CA ALA A 26 13.32 -11.84 -8.84
C ALA A 26 13.14 -11.45 -10.33
N LEU A 27 13.51 -10.22 -10.71
CA LEU A 27 13.45 -9.77 -12.10
C LEU A 27 14.47 -10.53 -12.95
N ARG A 28 14.04 -10.95 -14.14
CA ARG A 28 14.95 -11.47 -15.16
C ARG A 28 15.84 -10.32 -15.68
N PRO A 29 17.07 -10.61 -16.17
CA PRO A 29 17.99 -9.58 -16.65
C PRO A 29 17.42 -8.64 -17.74
N SER A 30 16.49 -9.14 -18.56
CA SER A 30 15.85 -8.37 -19.64
C SER A 30 14.55 -7.65 -19.23
N ALA A 31 14.07 -7.85 -18.01
CA ALA A 31 12.80 -7.28 -17.55
C ALA A 31 13.00 -5.82 -17.09
N ARG A 32 12.16 -4.90 -17.58
CA ARG A 32 12.17 -3.51 -17.14
C ARG A 32 11.44 -3.36 -15.80
N PHE A 33 12.07 -2.66 -14.88
CA PHE A 33 11.46 -2.26 -13.62
C PHE A 33 10.69 -0.94 -13.81
N PRO A 34 9.40 -0.84 -13.39
CA PRO A 34 8.63 0.38 -13.55
C PRO A 34 9.00 1.42 -12.48
N THR A 35 10.24 1.93 -12.57
CA THR A 35 10.85 2.81 -11.56
C THR A 35 10.02 4.05 -11.25
N SER A 36 9.42 4.69 -12.27
CA SER A 36 8.63 5.92 -12.08
C SER A 36 7.36 5.69 -11.27
N LEU A 37 6.61 4.62 -11.55
CA LEU A 37 5.40 4.27 -10.80
C LEU A 37 5.73 3.86 -9.37
N VAL A 38 6.80 3.09 -9.18
CA VAL A 38 7.30 2.73 -7.85
C VAL A 38 7.71 3.97 -7.06
N ALA A 39 8.47 4.88 -7.66
CA ALA A 39 8.91 6.12 -7.02
C ALA A 39 7.71 7.00 -6.63
N ALA A 40 6.73 7.13 -7.53
CA ALA A 40 5.49 7.86 -7.23
C ALA A 40 4.72 7.22 -6.07
N HIS A 41 4.59 5.89 -6.04
CA HIS A 41 3.93 5.19 -4.95
C HIS A 41 4.63 5.41 -3.59
N ILE A 42 5.96 5.33 -3.57
CA ILE A 42 6.75 5.59 -2.35
C ILE A 42 6.57 7.03 -1.90
N ALA A 43 6.73 8.01 -2.80
CA ALA A 43 6.60 9.42 -2.48
C ALA A 43 5.21 9.76 -1.91
N VAL A 44 4.14 9.25 -2.54
CA VAL A 44 2.77 9.46 -2.05
C VAL A 44 2.56 8.81 -0.67
N SER A 45 3.11 7.62 -0.43
CA SER A 45 3.00 6.93 0.87
C SER A 45 3.76 7.67 1.98
N ASP A 46 4.93 8.22 1.68
CA ASP A 46 5.72 9.02 2.61
C ASP A 46 5.02 10.34 2.93
N ILE A 47 4.42 11.00 1.93
CA ILE A 47 3.61 12.22 2.16
C ILE A 47 2.42 11.91 3.08
N ALA A 48 1.70 10.80 2.86
CA ALA A 48 0.62 10.40 3.76
C ALA A 48 1.10 10.20 5.21
N THR A 49 2.27 9.60 5.38
CA THR A 49 2.89 9.40 6.71
C THR A 49 3.28 10.72 7.35
N ILE A 50 3.88 11.64 6.61
CA ILE A 50 4.25 12.98 7.08
C ILE A 50 3.00 13.75 7.51
N LEU A 51 1.93 13.74 6.69
CA LEU A 51 0.65 14.38 7.03
C LEU A 51 0.05 13.79 8.31
N TRP A 52 0.16 12.48 8.51
CA TRP A 52 -0.26 11.85 9.77
C TRP A 52 0.57 12.34 10.96
N VAL A 53 1.90 12.43 10.83
CA VAL A 53 2.76 12.98 11.89
C VAL A 53 2.40 14.44 12.19
N VAL A 54 2.10 15.25 11.18
CA VAL A 54 1.62 16.63 11.37
C VAL A 54 0.29 16.65 12.13
N ARG A 55 -0.65 15.74 11.83
CA ARG A 55 -1.89 15.56 12.62
C ARG A 55 -1.58 15.26 14.09
N LEU A 56 -0.58 14.43 14.40
CA LEU A 56 -0.20 14.12 15.79
C LEU A 56 0.38 15.33 16.53
N VAL A 57 1.15 16.17 15.82
CA VAL A 57 1.81 17.33 16.43
C VAL A 57 0.83 18.50 16.62
N THR A 58 -0.07 18.71 15.67
CA THR A 58 -0.99 19.87 15.65
C THR A 58 -2.33 19.59 16.31
N ASP A 59 -2.69 18.32 16.49
CA ASP A 59 -4.00 17.83 16.91
C ASP A 59 -5.18 18.19 15.98
N GLU A 60 -4.89 18.68 14.76
CA GLU A 60 -5.90 19.17 13.82
C GLU A 60 -6.39 18.07 12.86
N VAL A 61 -7.65 17.64 13.00
CA VAL A 61 -8.25 16.51 12.24
C VAL A 61 -8.17 16.67 10.71
N GLY A 62 -8.12 17.90 10.21
CA GLY A 62 -7.96 18.18 8.77
C GLY A 62 -6.72 17.51 8.15
N TRP A 63 -5.61 17.42 8.90
CA TRP A 63 -4.40 16.73 8.43
C TRP A 63 -4.58 15.21 8.36
N GLY A 64 -5.42 14.64 9.21
CA GLY A 64 -5.79 13.22 9.16
C GLY A 64 -6.58 12.89 7.89
N TRP A 65 -7.57 13.72 7.55
CA TRP A 65 -8.33 13.58 6.30
C TRP A 65 -7.45 13.75 5.06
N ALA A 66 -6.52 14.72 5.09
CA ALA A 66 -5.55 14.88 4.01
C ALA A 66 -4.65 13.64 3.87
N ALA A 67 -4.13 13.11 4.97
CA ALA A 67 -3.34 11.87 4.98
C ALA A 67 -4.12 10.68 4.39
N LEU A 68 -5.40 10.54 4.76
CA LEU A 68 -6.28 9.50 4.21
C LEU A 68 -6.49 9.66 2.71
N GLY A 69 -6.77 10.88 2.23
CA GLY A 69 -6.90 11.16 0.80
C GLY A 69 -5.65 10.81 0.01
N VAL A 70 -4.48 11.21 0.50
CA VAL A 70 -3.18 10.89 -0.11
C VAL A 70 -2.92 9.38 -0.08
N LEU A 71 -3.22 8.68 1.02
CA LEU A 71 -3.06 7.24 1.13
C LEU A 71 -3.93 6.49 0.11
N LEU A 72 -5.17 6.91 -0.09
CA LEU A 72 -6.07 6.32 -1.10
C LEU A 72 -5.50 6.47 -2.52
N VAL A 73 -4.94 7.63 -2.85
CA VAL A 73 -4.22 7.83 -4.13
C VAL A 73 -3.02 6.90 -4.22
N GLY A 74 -2.23 6.79 -3.16
CA GLY A 74 -1.08 5.88 -3.08
C GLY A 74 -1.45 4.43 -3.32
N ASN A 75 -2.54 3.96 -2.69
CA ASN A 75 -3.10 2.62 -2.90
C ASN A 75 -3.53 2.40 -4.35
N GLY A 76 -4.19 3.39 -4.97
CA GLY A 76 -4.55 3.33 -6.38
C GLY A 76 -3.34 3.18 -7.31
N ILE A 77 -2.24 3.90 -7.04
CA ILE A 77 -0.98 3.74 -7.79
C ILE A 77 -0.40 2.34 -7.54
N GLY A 78 -0.42 1.84 -6.31
CA GLY A 78 0.02 0.49 -5.96
C GLY A 78 -0.75 -0.59 -6.73
N ASP A 79 -2.07 -0.42 -6.86
CA ASP A 79 -2.93 -1.30 -7.65
C ASP A 79 -2.59 -1.24 -9.13
N LEU A 80 -2.25 -0.07 -9.69
CA LEU A 80 -1.76 0.04 -11.06
C LEU A 80 -0.42 -0.68 -11.27
N VAL A 81 0.49 -0.64 -10.29
CA VAL A 81 1.76 -1.39 -10.32
C VAL A 81 1.48 -2.90 -10.32
N LEU A 82 0.55 -3.36 -9.48
CA LEU A 82 0.13 -4.76 -9.42
C LEU A 82 -0.62 -5.19 -10.69
N ALA A 83 -1.50 -4.35 -11.23
CA ALA A 83 -2.23 -4.59 -12.46
C ALA A 83 -1.29 -4.61 -13.67
N GLY A 84 -0.25 -3.78 -13.70
CA GLY A 84 0.82 -3.85 -14.71
C GLY A 84 1.57 -5.17 -14.67
N ARG A 85 1.77 -5.72 -13.47
CA ARG A 85 2.34 -7.06 -13.27
C ARG A 85 1.36 -8.18 -13.65
N TRP A 86 0.06 -7.99 -13.46
CA TRP A 86 -1.00 -8.98 -13.75
C TRP A 86 -1.53 -8.94 -15.18
N ARG A 87 -1.40 -7.82 -15.90
CA ARG A 87 -1.72 -7.72 -17.34
C ARG A 87 -0.81 -8.59 -18.20
N LEU A 88 0.31 -9.06 -17.66
CA LEU A 88 1.15 -10.10 -18.27
C LEU A 88 0.62 -11.52 -18.00
N ASP A 89 -0.35 -11.71 -17.08
CA ASP A 89 -0.78 -13.02 -16.58
C ASP A 89 -2.28 -13.34 -16.79
N GLN A 90 -3.18 -12.38 -17.05
CA GLN A 90 -4.49 -12.58 -17.72
C GLN A 90 -5.38 -11.32 -17.69
N ALA A 91 -5.86 -10.94 -18.87
CA ALA A 91 -7.00 -10.04 -19.04
C ALA A 91 -8.30 -10.82 -18.82
N THR A 92 -8.84 -10.89 -17.59
CA THR A 92 -10.22 -11.38 -17.40
C THR A 92 -10.80 -11.02 -16.02
N SER A 93 -11.94 -10.33 -16.07
CA SER A 93 -13.04 -10.31 -15.10
C SER A 93 -12.90 -9.46 -13.83
N GLY A 94 -13.82 -8.51 -13.70
CA GLY A 94 -14.06 -7.74 -12.49
C GLY A 94 -14.59 -8.59 -11.33
N ALA A 95 -14.18 -8.21 -10.13
CA ALA A 95 -14.89 -8.28 -8.87
C ALA A 95 -13.87 -7.99 -7.76
N TRP A 96 -13.99 -6.85 -7.08
CA TRP A 96 -13.09 -6.45 -6.00
C TRP A 96 -12.95 -7.56 -4.90
N LEU A 97 -14.01 -8.35 -4.71
CA LEU A 97 -14.08 -9.52 -3.82
C LEU A 97 -13.15 -10.67 -4.23
N LYS A 98 -12.94 -10.91 -5.53
CA LYS A 98 -11.95 -11.90 -5.98
C LYS A 98 -10.52 -11.41 -5.75
N GLY A 99 -10.30 -10.10 -5.70
CA GLY A 99 -9.03 -9.48 -5.29
C GLY A 99 -8.63 -9.88 -3.87
N TRP A 100 -9.56 -9.83 -2.92
CA TRP A 100 -9.34 -10.27 -1.53
C TRP A 100 -9.01 -11.75 -1.41
N VAL A 101 -9.77 -12.62 -2.10
CA VAL A 101 -9.50 -14.06 -2.12
C VAL A 101 -8.16 -14.39 -2.77
N SER A 102 -7.79 -13.65 -3.82
CA SER A 102 -6.48 -13.75 -4.48
C SER A 102 -5.34 -13.30 -3.56
N ALA A 103 -5.52 -12.21 -2.80
CA ALA A 103 -4.56 -11.76 -1.81
C ALA A 103 -4.39 -12.79 -0.67
N ALA A 104 -5.50 -13.36 -0.17
CA ALA A 104 -5.48 -14.42 0.84
C ALA A 104 -4.77 -15.69 0.33
N LYS A 105 -5.01 -16.11 -0.91
CA LYS A 105 -4.24 -17.19 -1.57
C LYS A 105 -2.79 -16.79 -1.84
N GLY A 106 -2.51 -15.51 -2.02
CA GLY A 106 -1.15 -14.97 -2.14
C GLY A 106 -0.34 -15.12 -0.86
N LEU A 107 -0.98 -15.08 0.31
CA LEU A 107 -0.33 -15.29 1.61
C LEU A 107 0.17 -16.73 1.81
N THR A 108 -0.45 -17.71 1.17
CA THR A 108 -0.02 -19.12 1.22
C THR A 108 1.09 -19.44 0.23
N ASN A 109 1.33 -18.58 -0.77
CA ASN A 109 2.42 -18.75 -1.73
C ASN A 109 3.69 -18.00 -1.26
N PRO A 110 4.79 -18.68 -0.90
CA PRO A 110 6.00 -18.04 -0.37
C PRO A 110 6.65 -17.03 -1.33
N LYS A 111 6.41 -17.16 -2.64
CA LYS A 111 6.90 -16.21 -3.65
C LYS A 111 6.10 -14.91 -3.70
N ARG A 112 4.84 -14.92 -3.23
CA ARG A 112 3.90 -13.77 -3.30
C ARG A 112 3.52 -13.22 -1.92
N ARG A 113 3.85 -13.94 -0.83
CA ARG A 113 3.45 -13.66 0.55
C ARG A 113 3.73 -12.23 1.03
N VAL A 114 4.92 -11.69 0.75
CA VAL A 114 5.28 -10.33 1.22
C VAL A 114 4.45 -9.25 0.49
N GLY A 115 4.29 -9.38 -0.83
CA GLY A 115 3.45 -8.46 -1.60
C GLY A 115 1.97 -8.56 -1.21
N ALA A 116 1.48 -9.78 -0.93
CA ALA A 116 0.13 -9.98 -0.44
C ALA A 116 -0.10 -9.40 0.96
N ALA A 117 0.88 -9.53 1.87
CA ALA A 117 0.83 -8.94 3.20
C ALA A 117 0.84 -7.40 3.15
N HIS A 118 1.68 -6.83 2.28
CA HIS A 118 1.68 -5.39 2.01
C HIS A 118 0.31 -4.91 1.53
N ALA A 119 -0.26 -5.55 0.49
CA ALA A 119 -1.58 -5.20 -0.04
C ALA A 119 -2.71 -5.34 0.99
N ALA A 120 -2.75 -6.46 1.74
CA ALA A 120 -3.77 -6.67 2.77
C ALA A 120 -3.66 -5.64 3.90
N GLY A 121 -2.44 -5.37 4.36
CA GLY A 121 -2.23 -4.39 5.41
C GLY A 121 -2.47 -2.95 4.94
N ALA A 122 -2.33 -2.62 3.65
CA ALA A 122 -2.72 -1.30 3.12
C ALA A 122 -4.23 -1.06 3.31
N GLY A 123 -5.06 -2.09 3.11
CA GLY A 123 -6.49 -2.05 3.42
C GLY A 123 -6.75 -1.82 4.91
N ILE A 124 -6.05 -2.55 5.79
CA ILE A 124 -6.16 -2.39 7.25
C ILE A 124 -5.76 -0.98 7.68
N THR A 125 -4.63 -0.46 7.21
CA THR A 125 -4.15 0.89 7.52
C THR A 125 -5.14 1.95 7.05
N THR A 126 -5.74 1.77 5.88
CA THR A 126 -6.76 2.70 5.35
C THR A 126 -7.99 2.75 6.27
N VAL A 127 -8.50 1.59 6.69
CA VAL A 127 -9.63 1.52 7.63
C VAL A 127 -9.26 2.13 8.98
N ALA A 128 -8.06 1.85 9.49
CA ALA A 128 -7.58 2.41 10.75
C ALA A 128 -7.47 3.95 10.69
N LEU A 129 -6.94 4.52 9.60
CA LEU A 129 -6.92 5.97 9.38
C LEU A 129 -8.33 6.55 9.37
N LEU A 130 -9.25 5.93 8.62
CA LEU A 130 -10.63 6.38 8.53
C LEU A 130 -11.29 6.40 9.91
N VAL A 131 -11.16 5.30 10.67
CA VAL A 131 -11.71 5.21 12.03
C VAL A 131 -11.09 6.28 12.94
N ALA A 132 -9.78 6.50 12.85
CA ALA A 132 -9.12 7.55 13.63
C ALA A 132 -9.62 8.96 13.26
N CYS A 133 -9.84 9.25 11.97
CA CYS A 133 -10.40 10.54 11.52
C CYS A 133 -11.88 10.74 11.87
N LEU A 134 -12.62 9.66 12.10
CA LEU A 134 -14.03 9.73 12.50
C LEU A 134 -14.20 9.88 14.02
N ILE A 135 -13.22 9.42 14.80
CA ILE A 135 -13.26 9.46 16.28
C ILE A 135 -12.54 10.68 16.84
N GLY A 136 -11.46 11.12 16.20
CA GLY A 136 -10.67 12.29 16.58
C GLY A 136 -10.98 13.52 15.74
#